data_AF-A0A9Q9EVE9-F1
#
_entry.id   AF-A0A9Q9EVE9-F1
#
_cell.length_a   1.000
_cell.length_b   1.000
_cell.length_c   1.000
_cell.angle_alpha   90.00
_cell.angle_beta   90.00
_cell.angle_gamma   90.00
#
_symmetry.space_group_name_H-M   'P 1'
#
loop_
_entity.id
_entity.type
_entity.pdbx_description
1 polymer ?
#
loop_
_entity_poly.entity_id
_entity_poly.type
_entity_poly.pdbx_seq_one_letter_code
_entity_poly.pdbx_strand_id
1 'polypeptide(L)'
;MNMGSLNIKFKRYIFILFFSILFFSVYSDDEIKESYDSEFLKADDGLIPLVPLDRVPDSALVRRDIARDWLLDSPETIALKHLQIEIDSQGNLFKVRSVYLKEKNLLAVVVSPVDTEFSNLEKVPQGTWILYRNYETGAPDCIKIYPRENPELYLSISPSSSKNKSLISICLFNAYVRKDISVGIPFENLYYLPLLKLKDITKDMLPWDIFNPPIFYNGVEAASDTIRDRLKTLVYMEDGAFDEFGKPVHLMDGRPQSEDDIVKAIRPDQRLKDIRGGVNCSGFAKWIVDGMIRPIAGQGIFIKSLKTETDVPDTYFTKPYKERALHFGLEWIRNLAAAALTLNVKRTIKPIGSGVDVTIEPFALVPPIKQKNVKQDFASFKGYEKNAGYQTPYLQALLYYLAISEPGHFYLGAVSREKGNPPLRQYHHIAAFFPYFDVFGNFHIDVYESGEETSIEEFINLNSDAFTALVRIRAPQPGVFNP
;
A
#
# COMPACT_ATOMS: atom_id res chain seq x y z
N MET A 1 31.13 73.39 -7.82
CA MET A 1 30.97 72.19 -6.97
C MET A 1 29.72 71.47 -7.41
N ASN A 2 29.84 70.17 -7.68
CA ASN A 2 29.04 69.41 -8.62
C ASN A 2 27.64 68.98 -8.11
N MET A 3 26.76 68.74 -9.09
CA MET A 3 25.41 68.17 -9.04
C MET A 3 25.34 66.78 -8.38
N GLY A 4 24.13 66.35 -7.97
CA GLY A 4 23.81 64.92 -7.92
C GLY A 4 22.66 64.50 -7.00
N SER A 5 21.57 64.03 -7.61
CA SER A 5 20.30 63.57 -7.06
C SER A 5 20.29 62.20 -6.34
N LEU A 6 19.24 61.97 -5.55
CA LEU A 6 18.53 60.70 -5.22
C LEU A 6 19.35 59.41 -5.05
N ASN A 7 19.29 58.83 -3.84
CA ASN A 7 18.86 57.43 -3.64
C ASN A 7 18.65 57.10 -2.15
N ILE A 8 17.40 56.82 -1.78
CA ILE A 8 17.03 56.28 -0.47
C ILE A 8 17.28 54.77 -0.52
N LYS A 9 18.21 54.27 0.28
CA LYS A 9 18.35 52.83 0.56
C LYS A 9 18.13 52.55 2.04
N PHE A 10 16.90 52.14 2.34
CA PHE A 10 16.48 51.46 3.56
C PHE A 10 17.18 50.10 3.65
N LYS A 11 18.00 49.85 4.68
CA LYS A 11 18.39 48.48 5.09
C LYS A 11 17.69 48.15 6.41
N ARG A 12 16.57 47.44 6.31
CA ARG A 12 15.87 46.80 7.42
C ARG A 12 16.67 45.56 7.86
N TYR A 13 17.13 45.57 9.11
CA TYR A 13 17.31 44.34 9.89
C TYR A 13 16.02 44.13 10.66
N ILE A 14 15.22 43.13 10.26
CA ILE A 14 14.07 42.67 11.03
C ILE A 14 14.39 41.24 11.44
N PHE A 15 14.47 41.08 12.76
CA PHE A 15 14.40 39.82 13.50
C PHE A 15 13.06 39.17 13.15
N ILE A 16 13.07 37.97 12.57
CA ILE A 16 11.85 37.19 12.32
C ILE A 16 11.94 35.90 13.12
N LEU A 17 11.20 35.86 14.23
CA LEU A 17 10.65 34.62 14.79
C LEU A 17 9.71 34.02 13.75
N PHE A 18 10.02 32.84 13.21
CA PHE A 18 9.06 32.00 12.51
C PHE A 18 9.13 30.61 13.14
N PHE A 19 8.26 30.38 14.11
CA PHE A 19 7.90 29.06 14.59
C PHE A 19 6.37 28.99 14.51
N SER A 20 5.87 27.84 14.09
CA SER A 20 4.48 27.44 13.89
C SER A 20 3.88 27.66 12.48
N ILE A 21 3.39 26.52 11.95
CA ILE A 21 2.48 26.32 10.82
C ILE A 21 3.14 26.30 9.43
N LEU A 22 3.30 25.09 8.89
CA LEU A 22 3.10 24.71 7.49
C LEU A 22 3.10 23.16 7.41
N PHE A 23 2.05 22.53 7.93
CA PHE A 23 1.65 21.19 7.53
C PHE A 23 0.88 21.33 6.21
N PHE A 24 1.53 21.08 5.07
CA PHE A 24 0.83 20.83 3.81
C PHE A 24 0.68 19.32 3.66
N SER A 25 -0.45 18.81 4.14
CA SER A 25 -1.06 17.61 3.56
C SER A 25 -1.50 17.97 2.15
N VAL A 26 -1.00 17.25 1.14
CA VAL A 26 -1.34 17.48 -0.26
C VAL A 26 -2.70 16.84 -0.52
N TYR A 27 -3.70 17.69 -0.56
CA TYR A 27 -5.09 17.43 -0.93
C TYR A 27 -5.19 16.62 -2.24
N SER A 28 -5.95 15.54 -2.18
CA SER A 28 -6.48 14.75 -3.30
C SER A 28 -7.91 15.23 -3.60
N ASP A 29 -8.21 15.50 -4.87
CA ASP A 29 -9.51 15.90 -5.44
C ASP A 29 -10.31 16.94 -4.63
N ASP A 30 -9.92 18.21 -4.78
CA ASP A 30 -10.63 19.35 -4.18
C ASP A 30 -12.07 19.54 -4.70
N GLU A 31 -12.92 19.90 -3.74
CA GLU A 31 -14.28 20.47 -3.80
C GLU A 31 -15.50 19.54 -3.94
N ILE A 32 -15.74 18.76 -2.89
CA ILE A 32 -17.08 18.64 -2.29
C ILE A 32 -16.96 19.01 -0.81
N LYS A 33 -17.22 20.28 -0.46
CA LYS A 33 -17.46 20.70 0.93
C LYS A 33 -18.91 21.14 1.05
N GLU A 34 -19.72 20.31 1.69
CA GLU A 34 -21.07 20.68 2.14
C GLU A 34 -21.15 20.67 3.66
N SER A 35 -21.78 21.73 4.17
CA SER A 35 -22.23 21.92 5.54
C SER A 35 -23.42 21.00 5.80
N TYR A 36 -23.34 20.14 6.83
CA TYR A 36 -24.47 19.33 7.28
C TYR A 36 -24.82 19.65 8.74
N ASP A 37 -26.09 20.00 8.94
CA ASP A 37 -26.75 20.06 10.25
C ASP A 37 -26.76 18.66 10.87
N SER A 38 -26.11 18.54 12.03
CA SER A 38 -25.93 17.32 12.78
C SER A 38 -27.13 17.04 13.68
N GLU A 39 -28.26 16.61 13.11
CA GLU A 39 -29.35 16.04 13.91
C GLU A 39 -30.02 14.89 13.16
N PHE A 40 -29.31 13.79 12.87
CA PHE A 40 -29.91 12.46 12.77
C PHE A 40 -28.78 11.43 12.72
N LEU A 41 -29.00 10.27 13.36
CA LEU A 41 -28.12 9.09 13.46
C LEU A 41 -27.15 9.08 14.65
N LYS A 42 -27.68 8.61 15.79
CA LYS A 42 -26.90 7.80 16.73
C LYS A 42 -26.76 6.41 16.10
N ALA A 43 -25.58 6.07 15.60
CA ALA A 43 -25.25 4.69 15.25
C ALA A 43 -24.94 3.91 16.54
N ASP A 44 -25.44 2.69 16.59
CA ASP A 44 -25.20 1.70 17.65
C ASP A 44 -23.74 1.21 17.56
N ASP A 45 -23.05 0.99 18.69
CA ASP A 45 -21.64 0.58 18.80
C ASP A 45 -21.41 -0.91 18.40
N GLY A 46 -22.14 -1.40 17.41
CA GLY A 46 -21.97 -2.73 16.84
C GLY A 46 -20.86 -2.74 15.79
N LEU A 47 -19.90 -3.66 15.90
CA LEU A 47 -18.93 -3.98 14.85
C LEU A 47 -19.66 -4.22 13.51
N ILE A 48 -19.62 -3.23 12.60
CA ILE A 48 -20.24 -3.34 11.28
C ILE A 48 -19.39 -4.30 10.44
N PRO A 49 -19.92 -5.46 10.05
CA PRO A 49 -19.13 -6.47 9.37
C PRO A 49 -18.81 -6.03 7.93
N LEU A 50 -17.61 -6.41 7.49
CA LEU A 50 -17.20 -6.46 6.08
C LEU A 50 -18.34 -6.96 5.17
N VAL A 51 -18.88 -6.09 4.32
CA VAL A 51 -19.92 -6.46 3.35
C VAL A 51 -19.27 -7.22 2.19
N PRO A 52 -19.61 -8.53 2.01
CA PRO A 52 -19.06 -9.31 0.90
C PRO A 52 -19.51 -8.75 -0.44
N LEU A 53 -18.72 -8.97 -1.49
CA LEU A 53 -19.06 -8.52 -2.85
C LEU A 53 -20.47 -8.94 -3.29
N ASP A 54 -20.91 -10.13 -2.87
CA ASP A 54 -22.22 -10.70 -3.22
C ASP A 54 -23.41 -10.02 -2.52
N ARG A 55 -23.15 -9.11 -1.56
CA ARG A 55 -24.15 -8.34 -0.82
C ARG A 55 -24.08 -6.83 -1.08
N VAL A 56 -23.25 -6.41 -2.04
CA VAL A 56 -23.13 -5.00 -2.41
C VAL A 56 -24.45 -4.52 -3.01
N PRO A 57 -25.01 -3.38 -2.54
CA PRO A 57 -26.18 -2.77 -3.17
C PRO A 57 -25.92 -2.50 -4.64
N ASP A 58 -26.74 -3.07 -5.52
CA ASP A 58 -26.58 -2.95 -6.97
C ASP A 58 -27.58 -1.96 -7.57
N SER A 59 -27.06 -0.89 -8.15
CA SER A 59 -27.85 0.17 -8.76
C SER A 59 -28.46 -0.20 -10.13
N ALA A 60 -28.33 -1.42 -10.64
CA ALA A 60 -28.76 -1.78 -11.99
C ALA A 60 -30.25 -1.50 -12.29
N LEU A 61 -31.15 -1.64 -11.32
CA LEU A 61 -32.57 -1.28 -11.47
C LEU A 61 -32.75 0.24 -11.54
N VAL A 62 -32.20 0.97 -10.57
CA VAL A 62 -32.18 2.45 -10.55
C VAL A 62 -31.61 3.00 -11.86
N ARG A 63 -30.47 2.48 -12.32
CA ARG A 63 -29.82 2.87 -13.59
C ARG A 63 -30.71 2.65 -14.80
N ARG A 64 -31.59 1.65 -14.78
CA ARG A 64 -32.57 1.41 -15.86
C ARG A 64 -33.68 2.45 -15.83
N ASP A 65 -34.16 2.80 -14.65
CA ASP A 65 -35.27 3.74 -14.48
C ASP A 65 -34.84 5.17 -14.83
N ILE A 66 -33.63 5.57 -14.44
CA ILE A 66 -33.07 6.89 -14.74
C ILE A 66 -32.42 6.99 -16.12
N ALA A 67 -32.36 5.90 -16.89
CA ALA A 67 -31.52 5.76 -18.07
C ALA A 67 -31.71 6.89 -19.10
N ARG A 68 -32.96 7.17 -19.43
CA ARG A 68 -33.34 8.17 -20.43
C ARG A 68 -32.87 9.56 -20.03
N ASP A 69 -33.02 9.88 -18.75
CA ASP A 69 -32.90 11.24 -18.23
C ASP A 69 -31.50 11.56 -17.69
N TRP A 70 -30.71 10.53 -17.34
CA TRP A 70 -29.39 10.68 -16.73
C TRP A 70 -28.27 10.02 -17.51
N LEU A 71 -28.52 8.91 -18.21
CA LEU A 71 -27.45 8.16 -18.87
C LEU A 71 -27.36 8.45 -20.37
N LEU A 72 -28.50 8.72 -21.02
CA LEU A 72 -28.62 8.85 -22.47
C LEU A 72 -28.87 10.29 -22.95
N ASP A 73 -29.31 11.19 -22.07
CA ASP A 73 -29.58 12.59 -22.41
C ASP A 73 -28.29 13.37 -22.78
N SER A 74 -28.43 14.60 -23.27
CA SER A 74 -27.27 15.43 -23.63
C SER A 74 -26.44 15.80 -22.39
N PRO A 75 -25.10 15.84 -22.48
CA PRO A 75 -24.27 16.21 -21.34
C PRO A 75 -24.60 17.60 -20.77
N GLU A 76 -24.98 18.57 -21.60
CA GLU A 76 -25.35 19.91 -21.14
C GLU A 76 -26.61 19.88 -20.27
N THR A 77 -27.62 19.08 -20.66
CA THR A 77 -28.86 18.92 -19.90
C THR A 77 -28.60 18.26 -18.56
N ILE A 78 -27.78 17.20 -18.56
CA ILE A 78 -27.46 16.45 -17.35
C ILE A 78 -26.65 17.30 -16.37
N ALA A 79 -25.69 18.10 -16.85
CA ALA A 79 -24.84 18.94 -16.00
C ALA A 79 -25.62 19.99 -15.18
N LEU A 80 -26.84 20.33 -15.60
CA LEU A 80 -27.73 21.26 -14.88
C LEU A 80 -28.62 20.56 -13.84
N LYS A 81 -28.60 19.23 -13.75
CA LYS A 81 -29.45 18.49 -12.82
C LYS A 81 -28.90 18.54 -11.40
N HIS A 82 -29.82 18.67 -10.45
CA HIS A 82 -29.51 18.55 -9.02
C HIS A 82 -29.50 17.09 -8.58
N LEU A 83 -28.88 16.83 -7.43
CA LEU A 83 -28.86 15.52 -6.79
C LEU A 83 -30.28 14.99 -6.61
N GLN A 84 -30.48 13.73 -6.95
CA GLN A 84 -31.73 12.98 -6.76
C GLN A 84 -31.48 11.76 -5.89
N ILE A 85 -32.48 11.36 -5.12
CA ILE A 85 -32.47 10.12 -4.34
C ILE A 85 -33.47 9.17 -4.98
N GLU A 86 -32.98 8.01 -5.39
CA GLU A 86 -33.76 6.93 -5.99
C GLU A 86 -33.81 5.74 -5.04
N ILE A 87 -34.88 4.96 -5.12
CA ILE A 87 -35.09 3.78 -4.28
C ILE A 87 -35.23 2.56 -5.20
N ASP A 88 -34.46 1.50 -4.93
CA ASP A 88 -34.64 0.25 -5.65
C ASP A 88 -35.82 -0.59 -5.11
N SER A 89 -36.13 -1.70 -5.77
CA SER A 89 -37.20 -2.61 -5.36
C SER A 89 -36.96 -3.31 -4.02
N GLN A 90 -35.75 -3.26 -3.48
CA GLN A 90 -35.36 -3.85 -2.19
C GLN A 90 -35.34 -2.80 -1.06
N GLY A 91 -35.63 -1.53 -1.38
CA GLY A 91 -35.61 -0.42 -0.42
C GLY A 91 -34.25 0.24 -0.24
N ASN A 92 -33.23 -0.15 -1.03
CA ASN A 92 -31.92 0.50 -0.98
C ASN A 92 -32.01 1.89 -1.61
N LEU A 93 -31.45 2.89 -0.92
CA LEU A 93 -31.40 4.28 -1.37
C LEU A 93 -30.13 4.54 -2.18
N PHE A 94 -30.26 5.27 -3.29
CA PHE A 94 -29.14 5.68 -4.14
C PHE A 94 -29.18 7.18 -4.42
N LYS A 95 -28.03 7.85 -4.22
CA LYS A 95 -27.80 9.22 -4.71
C LYS A 95 -27.40 9.17 -6.18
N VAL A 96 -28.11 9.93 -7.01
CA VAL A 96 -27.80 10.18 -8.42
C VAL A 96 -27.39 11.64 -8.57
N ARG A 97 -26.20 11.89 -9.12
CA ARG A 97 -25.70 13.24 -9.36
C ARG A 97 -24.78 13.31 -10.58
N SER A 98 -24.58 14.51 -11.10
CA SER A 98 -23.60 14.78 -12.16
C SER A 98 -22.44 15.63 -11.67
N VAL A 99 -21.26 15.42 -12.25
CA VAL A 99 -20.07 16.24 -12.03
C VAL A 99 -19.43 16.55 -13.38
N TYR A 100 -19.27 17.84 -13.71
CA TYR A 100 -18.56 18.24 -14.91
C TYR A 100 -17.07 18.47 -14.62
N LEU A 101 -16.24 17.56 -15.11
CA LEU A 101 -14.77 17.61 -15.02
C LEU A 101 -14.20 18.45 -16.16
N LYS A 102 -14.23 19.78 -15.99
CA LYS A 102 -13.79 20.77 -16.99
C LYS A 102 -12.42 20.48 -17.58
N GLU A 103 -11.45 20.10 -16.74
CA GLU A 103 -10.06 19.85 -17.18
C GLU A 103 -9.91 18.65 -18.12
N LYS A 104 -10.81 17.66 -18.03
CA LYS A 104 -10.81 16.47 -18.89
C LYS A 104 -11.86 16.56 -19.99
N ASN A 105 -12.68 17.61 -19.99
CA ASN A 105 -13.86 17.73 -20.84
C ASN A 105 -14.80 16.51 -20.74
N LEU A 106 -14.99 16.01 -19.51
CA LEU A 106 -15.81 14.83 -19.21
C LEU A 106 -16.96 15.19 -18.27
N LEU A 107 -18.15 14.69 -18.57
CA LEU A 107 -19.27 14.62 -17.62
C LEU A 107 -19.25 13.26 -16.92
N ALA A 108 -19.30 13.25 -15.60
CA ALA A 108 -19.49 12.07 -14.79
C ALA A 108 -20.92 12.00 -14.25
N VAL A 109 -21.61 10.89 -14.46
CA VAL A 109 -22.88 10.58 -13.79
C VAL A 109 -22.60 9.55 -12.72
N VAL A 110 -22.81 9.92 -11.46
CA VAL A 110 -22.48 9.13 -10.27
C VAL A 110 -23.76 8.58 -9.68
N VAL A 111 -23.82 7.26 -9.55
CA VAL A 111 -24.88 6.53 -8.83
C VAL A 111 -24.22 5.82 -7.66
N SER A 112 -24.47 6.28 -6.43
CA SER A 112 -23.84 5.79 -5.21
C SER A 112 -24.88 5.44 -4.16
N PRO A 113 -24.76 4.30 -3.46
CA PRO A 113 -25.62 4.01 -2.31
C PRO A 113 -25.58 5.12 -1.24
N VAL A 114 -26.70 5.35 -0.55
CA VAL A 114 -26.80 6.33 0.56
C VAL A 114 -26.29 5.74 1.87
N ASP A 115 -26.66 4.48 2.15
CA ASP A 115 -26.45 3.78 3.42
C ASP A 115 -25.41 2.67 3.31
N THR A 116 -24.22 2.98 2.81
CA THR A 116 -23.05 2.24 3.27
C THR A 116 -22.59 2.97 4.52
N GLU A 117 -22.68 2.34 5.69
CA GLU A 117 -22.52 2.89 7.05
C GLU A 117 -21.15 3.54 7.37
N PHE A 118 -20.38 3.92 6.35
CA PHE A 118 -19.07 4.52 6.39
C PHE A 118 -19.07 5.91 5.74
N SER A 119 -19.97 6.79 6.17
CA SER A 119 -19.98 8.19 5.74
C SER A 119 -18.91 9.01 6.47
N ASN A 120 -17.63 8.70 6.22
CA ASN A 120 -16.53 9.65 6.42
C ASN A 120 -16.07 10.15 5.05
N LEU A 121 -15.81 11.45 4.95
CA LEU A 121 -15.63 12.24 3.70
C LEU A 121 -14.51 11.79 2.75
N GLU A 122 -13.67 10.82 3.13
CA GLU A 122 -12.51 10.34 2.35
C GLU A 122 -12.76 9.01 1.61
N LYS A 123 -13.94 8.39 1.75
CA LYS A 123 -14.24 7.08 1.15
C LYS A 123 -15.29 7.16 0.04
N VAL A 124 -15.15 6.28 -0.96
CA VAL A 124 -16.16 6.07 -2.01
C VAL A 124 -17.10 4.94 -1.56
N PRO A 125 -18.42 5.15 -1.44
CA PRO A 125 -19.36 4.09 -1.04
C PRO A 125 -19.22 2.81 -1.87
N GLN A 126 -19.25 1.64 -1.22
CA GLN A 126 -19.21 0.35 -1.90
C GLN A 126 -20.41 0.22 -2.84
N GLY A 127 -20.18 -0.19 -4.08
CA GLY A 127 -21.23 -0.26 -5.11
C GLY A 127 -21.42 1.03 -5.90
N THR A 128 -20.61 2.07 -5.63
CA THR A 128 -20.61 3.28 -6.46
C THR A 128 -20.30 2.94 -7.92
N TRP A 129 -21.14 3.46 -8.81
CA TRP A 129 -21.06 3.29 -10.25
C TRP A 129 -21.00 4.67 -10.90
N ILE A 130 -20.04 4.89 -11.79
CA ILE A 130 -19.82 6.17 -12.45
C ILE A 130 -19.73 5.97 -13.96
N LEU A 131 -20.55 6.67 -14.72
CA LEU A 131 -20.42 6.76 -16.18
C LEU A 131 -19.73 8.07 -16.55
N TYR A 132 -18.61 7.98 -17.24
CA TYR A 132 -17.93 9.10 -17.88
C TYR A 132 -18.32 9.21 -19.34
N ARG A 133 -18.69 10.41 -19.77
CA ARG A 133 -18.99 10.76 -21.16
C ARG A 133 -18.24 12.00 -21.55
N ASN A 134 -17.80 12.08 -22.80
CA ASN A 134 -17.27 13.32 -23.35
C ASN A 134 -18.36 14.39 -23.33
N TYR A 135 -18.04 15.58 -22.80
CA TYR A 135 -19.02 16.63 -22.57
C TYR A 135 -19.55 17.23 -23.88
N GLU A 136 -18.73 17.34 -24.93
CA GLU A 136 -19.12 17.94 -26.21
C GLU A 136 -19.90 16.98 -27.12
N THR A 137 -19.48 15.72 -27.18
CA THR A 137 -20.04 14.73 -28.12
C THR A 137 -21.07 13.82 -27.49
N GLY A 138 -21.11 13.74 -26.16
CA GLY A 138 -21.93 12.78 -25.42
C GLY A 138 -21.47 11.32 -25.58
N ALA A 139 -20.37 11.06 -26.28
CA ALA A 139 -19.85 9.71 -26.46
C ALA A 139 -19.38 9.12 -25.12
N PRO A 140 -19.63 7.83 -24.86
CA PRO A 140 -19.13 7.17 -23.66
C PRO A 140 -17.60 7.07 -23.67
N ASP A 141 -16.99 7.39 -22.53
CA ASP A 141 -15.55 7.22 -22.30
C ASP A 141 -15.28 5.93 -21.50
N CYS A 142 -15.83 5.83 -20.30
CA CYS A 142 -15.72 4.64 -19.48
C CYS A 142 -16.79 4.56 -18.38
N ILE A 143 -16.96 3.37 -17.82
CA ILE A 143 -17.68 3.12 -16.58
C ILE A 143 -16.64 2.78 -15.51
N LYS A 144 -16.74 3.41 -14.34
CA LYS A 144 -16.02 2.98 -13.14
C LYS A 144 -16.97 2.36 -12.13
N ILE A 145 -16.57 1.26 -11.53
CA ILE A 145 -17.31 0.59 -10.46
C ILE A 145 -16.36 0.42 -9.29
N TYR A 146 -16.82 0.75 -8.08
CA TYR A 146 -16.08 0.61 -6.83
C TYR A 146 -16.67 -0.55 -6.03
N PRO A 147 -16.12 -1.78 -6.13
CA PRO A 147 -16.65 -2.93 -5.41
C PRO A 147 -16.31 -2.90 -3.92
N ARG A 148 -15.55 -1.90 -3.48
CA ARG A 148 -15.03 -1.69 -2.13
C ARG A 148 -14.97 -0.21 -1.81
N GLU A 149 -14.97 0.11 -0.52
CA GLU A 149 -14.82 1.47 -0.01
C GLU A 149 -13.36 1.96 -0.03
N ASN A 150 -12.72 1.85 -1.19
CA ASN A 150 -11.37 2.29 -1.40
C ASN A 150 -11.27 2.92 -2.79
N PRO A 151 -10.99 4.23 -2.91
CA PRO A 151 -10.88 4.90 -4.21
C PRO A 151 -9.74 4.34 -5.10
N GLU A 152 -8.74 3.71 -4.50
CA GLU A 152 -7.61 3.10 -5.20
C GLU A 152 -7.92 1.70 -5.77
N LEU A 153 -9.12 1.16 -5.50
CA LEU A 153 -9.56 -0.16 -5.92
C LEU A 153 -10.86 -0.08 -6.72
N TYR A 154 -10.75 -0.24 -8.04
CA TYR A 154 -11.91 -0.13 -8.92
C TYR A 154 -11.78 -0.96 -10.19
N LEU A 155 -12.94 -1.23 -10.78
CA LEU A 155 -13.09 -1.74 -12.13
C LEU A 155 -13.27 -0.55 -13.06
N SER A 156 -12.59 -0.56 -14.20
CA SER A 156 -12.84 0.39 -15.28
C SER A 156 -13.21 -0.38 -16.53
N ILE A 157 -14.35 -0.04 -17.13
CA ILE A 157 -14.83 -0.64 -18.36
C ILE A 157 -14.88 0.44 -19.42
N SER A 158 -14.36 0.18 -20.61
CA SER A 158 -14.33 1.13 -21.73
C SER A 158 -14.93 0.51 -23.00
N PRO A 159 -15.44 1.35 -23.94
CA PRO A 159 -15.82 0.89 -25.27
C PRO A 159 -14.61 0.30 -25.99
N SER A 160 -14.82 -0.81 -26.72
CA SER A 160 -13.79 -1.30 -27.64
C SER A 160 -13.96 -0.70 -29.04
N SER A 161 -12.95 -0.82 -29.90
CA SER A 161 -13.07 -0.47 -31.31
C SER A 161 -14.15 -1.29 -32.05
N SER A 162 -14.53 -2.45 -31.50
CA SER A 162 -15.64 -3.26 -31.98
C SER A 162 -16.93 -2.92 -31.22
N LYS A 163 -17.99 -2.58 -31.96
CA LYS A 163 -19.32 -2.28 -31.36
C LYS A 163 -19.90 -3.41 -30.52
N ASN A 164 -19.44 -4.65 -30.71
CA ASN A 164 -20.00 -5.82 -30.04
C ASN A 164 -19.29 -6.17 -28.73
N LYS A 165 -18.27 -5.40 -28.32
CA LYS A 165 -17.42 -5.74 -27.17
C LYS A 165 -17.04 -4.48 -26.38
N SER A 166 -16.81 -4.70 -25.09
CA SER A 166 -16.23 -3.75 -24.15
C SER A 166 -14.97 -4.36 -23.52
N LEU A 167 -14.14 -3.50 -22.96
CA LEU A 167 -12.86 -3.86 -22.36
C LEU A 167 -12.90 -3.52 -20.87
N ILE A 168 -12.59 -4.48 -20.00
CA ILE A 168 -12.54 -4.32 -18.56
C ILE A 168 -11.09 -4.37 -18.05
N SER A 169 -10.79 -3.45 -17.15
CA SER A 169 -9.53 -3.31 -16.45
C SER A 169 -9.77 -3.30 -14.95
N ILE A 170 -8.86 -3.92 -14.20
CA ILE A 170 -8.84 -3.91 -12.74
C ILE A 170 -7.66 -3.05 -12.30
N CYS A 171 -7.95 -2.00 -11.52
CA CYS A 171 -6.94 -1.12 -10.94
C CYS A 171 -6.83 -1.36 -9.43
N LEU A 172 -5.60 -1.45 -8.95
CA LEU A 172 -5.23 -1.58 -7.55
C LEU A 172 -4.04 -0.65 -7.26
N PHE A 173 -4.25 0.42 -6.47
CA PHE A 173 -3.21 1.40 -6.10
C PHE A 173 -2.38 1.84 -7.32
N ASN A 174 -3.07 2.33 -8.35
CA ASN A 174 -2.51 2.77 -9.64
C ASN A 174 -1.81 1.70 -10.50
N ALA A 175 -1.80 0.43 -10.08
CA ALA A 175 -1.32 -0.69 -10.87
C ALA A 175 -2.49 -1.47 -11.50
N TYR A 176 -2.33 -1.90 -12.75
CA TYR A 176 -3.32 -2.74 -13.42
C TYR A 176 -3.08 -4.21 -13.11
N VAL A 177 -3.99 -4.87 -12.39
CA VAL A 177 -3.96 -6.34 -12.21
C VAL A 177 -4.31 -7.03 -13.52
N ARG A 178 -5.31 -6.50 -14.22
CA ARG A 178 -5.69 -6.88 -15.58
C ARG A 178 -6.00 -5.60 -16.36
N LYS A 179 -5.59 -5.54 -17.61
CA LYS A 179 -5.87 -4.40 -18.48
C LYS A 179 -6.52 -4.86 -19.78
N ASP A 180 -7.58 -4.16 -20.14
CA ASP A 180 -8.28 -4.25 -21.42
C ASP A 180 -8.71 -5.69 -21.81
N ILE A 181 -9.24 -6.44 -20.84
CA ILE A 181 -9.78 -7.78 -21.05
C ILE A 181 -11.17 -7.68 -21.68
N SER A 182 -11.48 -8.48 -22.70
CA SER A 182 -12.80 -8.38 -23.33
C SER A 182 -13.91 -9.00 -22.48
N VAL A 183 -15.00 -8.26 -22.26
CA VAL A 183 -16.20 -8.73 -21.55
C VAL A 183 -17.17 -9.49 -22.49
N GLY A 184 -17.00 -9.35 -23.81
CA GLY A 184 -17.89 -9.99 -24.80
C GLY A 184 -19.30 -9.41 -24.89
N ILE A 185 -19.53 -8.21 -24.32
CA ILE A 185 -20.83 -7.50 -24.35
C ILE A 185 -20.62 -6.06 -24.87
N PRO A 186 -21.54 -5.51 -25.69
CA PRO A 186 -21.55 -4.09 -26.06
C PRO A 186 -21.51 -3.16 -24.85
N PHE A 187 -20.88 -2.00 -24.99
CA PHE A 187 -20.65 -1.08 -23.87
C PHE A 187 -21.95 -0.53 -23.27
N GLU A 188 -22.91 -0.16 -24.12
CA GLU A 188 -24.19 0.43 -23.73
C GLU A 188 -25.04 -0.54 -22.90
N ASN A 189 -24.90 -1.85 -23.13
CA ASN A 189 -25.60 -2.86 -22.33
C ASN A 189 -25.13 -2.89 -20.87
N LEU A 190 -23.91 -2.40 -20.60
CA LEU A 190 -23.36 -2.33 -19.24
C LEU A 190 -24.05 -1.28 -18.38
N TYR A 191 -24.77 -0.33 -18.98
CA TYR A 191 -25.56 0.68 -18.25
C TYR A 191 -26.65 0.05 -17.38
N TYR A 192 -27.05 -1.18 -17.71
CA TYR A 192 -28.13 -1.89 -17.04
C TYR A 192 -27.71 -3.25 -16.47
N LEU A 193 -26.43 -3.62 -16.65
CA LEU A 193 -25.91 -4.92 -16.24
C LEU A 193 -25.61 -4.91 -14.73
N PRO A 194 -26.18 -5.83 -13.94
CA PRO A 194 -25.82 -6.02 -12.54
C PRO A 194 -24.34 -6.38 -12.36
N LEU A 195 -23.73 -5.91 -11.29
CA LEU A 195 -22.34 -6.21 -10.92
C LEU A 195 -22.12 -7.70 -10.74
N LEU A 196 -23.04 -8.41 -10.09
CA LEU A 196 -22.93 -9.87 -9.91
C LEU A 196 -22.99 -10.61 -11.24
N LYS A 197 -23.81 -10.14 -12.18
CA LYS A 197 -23.85 -10.71 -13.53
C LYS A 197 -22.57 -10.42 -14.30
N LEU A 198 -21.99 -9.23 -14.15
CA LEU A 198 -20.67 -8.90 -14.69
C LEU A 198 -19.57 -9.79 -14.10
N LYS A 199 -19.63 -10.08 -12.79
CA LYS A 199 -18.75 -11.04 -12.13
C LYS A 199 -18.90 -12.43 -12.74
N ASP A 200 -20.12 -12.93 -12.85
CA ASP A 200 -20.38 -14.29 -13.37
C ASP A 200 -19.82 -14.51 -14.79
N ILE A 201 -19.96 -13.54 -15.68
CA ILE A 201 -19.47 -13.65 -17.07
C ILE A 201 -17.95 -13.49 -17.19
N THR A 202 -17.29 -12.87 -16.21
CA THR A 202 -15.85 -12.60 -16.24
C THR A 202 -15.04 -13.38 -15.19
N LYS A 203 -15.69 -14.25 -14.41
CA LYS A 203 -15.09 -14.94 -13.26
C LYS A 203 -13.83 -15.75 -13.58
N ASP A 204 -13.78 -16.32 -14.79
CA ASP A 204 -12.64 -17.15 -15.23
C ASP A 204 -11.49 -16.31 -15.81
N MET A 205 -11.72 -15.02 -16.07
CA MET A 205 -10.74 -14.10 -16.67
C MET A 205 -10.17 -13.10 -15.66
N LEU A 206 -10.97 -12.74 -14.65
CA LEU A 206 -10.67 -11.69 -13.68
C LEU A 206 -10.54 -12.26 -12.27
N PRO A 207 -9.51 -11.84 -11.50
CA PRO A 207 -9.34 -12.27 -10.12
C PRO A 207 -10.29 -11.53 -9.18
N TRP A 208 -11.57 -11.90 -9.16
CA TRP A 208 -12.60 -11.22 -8.34
C TRP A 208 -12.36 -11.31 -6.83
N ASP A 209 -11.57 -12.28 -6.38
CA ASP A 209 -11.26 -12.46 -4.95
C ASP A 209 -10.47 -11.29 -4.36
N ILE A 210 -9.81 -10.46 -5.19
CA ILE A 210 -9.15 -9.23 -4.72
C ILE A 210 -10.12 -8.21 -4.09
N PHE A 211 -11.43 -8.36 -4.29
CA PHE A 211 -12.46 -7.54 -3.65
C PHE A 211 -13.07 -8.21 -2.41
N ASN A 212 -12.58 -9.39 -2.02
CA ASN A 212 -13.04 -10.16 -0.87
C ASN A 212 -11.88 -10.38 0.12
N PRO A 213 -11.44 -9.33 0.85
CA PRO A 213 -10.45 -9.49 1.90
C PRO A 213 -10.99 -10.44 2.99
N PRO A 214 -10.12 -11.24 3.59
CA PRO A 214 -10.53 -12.13 4.66
C PRO A 214 -10.85 -11.33 5.92
N ILE A 215 -11.76 -11.89 6.71
CA ILE A 215 -12.50 -11.16 7.75
C ILE A 215 -11.62 -10.87 8.98
N PHE A 216 -10.52 -11.60 9.19
CA PHE A 216 -9.63 -11.40 10.35
C PHE A 216 -8.16 -11.75 10.05
N TYR A 217 -7.23 -10.83 10.38
CA TYR A 217 -5.77 -11.03 10.38
C TYR A 217 -5.18 -10.92 11.78
N ASN A 218 -5.75 -11.64 12.74
CA ASN A 218 -5.41 -11.46 14.15
C ASN A 218 -3.90 -11.53 14.45
N GLY A 219 -3.13 -12.35 13.73
CA GLY A 219 -1.69 -12.51 13.98
C GLY A 219 -0.81 -11.40 13.42
N VAL A 220 -1.15 -10.82 12.25
CA VAL A 220 -0.34 -9.77 11.62
C VAL A 220 -0.51 -8.46 12.36
N GLU A 221 -1.77 -8.05 12.57
CA GLU A 221 -2.14 -6.85 13.32
C GLU A 221 -1.60 -6.91 14.75
N ALA A 222 -1.85 -8.01 15.50
CA ALA A 222 -1.35 -8.14 16.86
C ALA A 222 0.18 -8.17 16.98
N ALA A 223 0.88 -8.74 15.99
CA ALA A 223 2.34 -8.68 15.95
C ALA A 223 2.82 -7.25 15.72
N SER A 224 2.18 -6.52 14.81
CA SER A 224 2.44 -5.11 14.52
C SER A 224 2.25 -4.23 15.77
N ASP A 225 1.11 -4.36 16.46
CA ASP A 225 0.82 -3.64 17.70
C ASP A 225 1.88 -3.90 18.78
N THR A 226 2.32 -5.16 18.91
CA THR A 226 3.36 -5.52 19.88
C THR A 226 4.72 -4.90 19.52
N ILE A 227 5.06 -4.78 18.24
CA ILE A 227 6.27 -4.07 17.78
C ILE A 227 6.17 -2.60 18.18
N ARG A 228 5.08 -1.94 17.79
CA ARG A 228 4.80 -0.52 18.05
C ARG A 228 4.96 -0.17 19.52
N ASP A 229 4.35 -0.96 20.42
CA ASP A 229 4.41 -0.77 21.87
C ASP A 229 5.84 -0.86 22.44
N ARG A 230 6.72 -1.59 21.74
CA ARG A 230 8.10 -1.89 22.18
C ARG A 230 9.16 -1.06 21.46
N LEU A 231 8.83 -0.28 20.44
CA LEU A 231 9.80 0.59 19.74
C LEU A 231 10.55 1.51 20.70
N LYS A 232 9.86 2.03 21.72
CA LYS A 232 10.47 2.88 22.76
C LYS A 232 11.58 2.21 23.57
N THR A 233 11.68 0.88 23.53
CA THR A 233 12.72 0.09 24.22
C THR A 233 13.99 -0.06 23.39
N LEU A 234 14.01 0.43 22.14
CA LEU A 234 15.13 0.33 21.21
C LEU A 234 15.69 1.73 20.92
N VAL A 235 16.99 1.79 20.62
CA VAL A 235 17.65 2.99 20.09
C VAL A 235 18.31 2.67 18.75
N TYR A 236 18.47 3.66 17.88
CA TYR A 236 19.21 3.44 16.63
C TYR A 236 20.71 3.32 16.91
N MET A 237 21.35 2.29 16.36
CA MET A 237 22.80 2.11 16.41
C MET A 237 23.28 1.45 15.13
N GLU A 238 24.28 2.04 14.47
CA GLU A 238 24.73 1.64 13.11
C GLU A 238 25.10 0.15 12.99
N ASP A 239 25.69 -0.43 14.05
CA ASP A 239 26.04 -1.85 14.11
C ASP A 239 25.24 -2.61 15.19
N GLY A 240 24.08 -2.09 15.61
CA GLY A 240 23.32 -2.68 16.71
C GLY A 240 22.50 -3.92 16.31
N ALA A 241 22.52 -4.96 17.16
CA ALA A 241 21.62 -6.11 17.09
C ALA A 241 21.47 -6.80 18.45
N PHE A 242 20.71 -7.91 18.48
CA PHE A 242 20.64 -8.82 19.62
C PHE A 242 21.19 -10.20 19.25
N ASP A 243 21.90 -10.85 20.18
CA ASP A 243 22.36 -12.23 20.02
C ASP A 243 21.20 -13.25 20.14
N GLU A 244 21.47 -14.54 19.98
CA GLU A 244 20.49 -15.61 20.13
C GLU A 244 19.85 -15.68 21.53
N PHE A 245 20.49 -15.11 22.56
CA PHE A 245 19.98 -15.08 23.92
C PHE A 245 19.19 -13.79 24.22
N GLY A 246 19.09 -12.87 23.27
CA GLY A 246 18.43 -11.58 23.41
C GLY A 246 19.28 -10.55 24.16
N LYS A 247 20.61 -10.68 24.16
CA LYS A 247 21.52 -9.68 24.71
C LYS A 247 21.96 -8.69 23.60
N PRO A 248 22.06 -7.39 23.91
CA PRO A 248 22.48 -6.39 22.93
C PRO A 248 23.96 -6.54 22.57
N VAL A 249 24.24 -6.66 21.27
CA VAL A 249 25.59 -6.87 20.71
C VAL A 249 25.80 -6.01 19.47
N HIS A 250 27.07 -5.80 19.12
CA HIS A 250 27.47 -5.26 17.82
C HIS A 250 27.44 -6.38 16.77
N LEU A 251 26.81 -6.15 15.62
CA LEU A 251 26.51 -7.18 14.62
C LEU A 251 27.76 -7.60 13.85
N MET A 252 28.75 -6.72 13.65
CA MET A 252 30.00 -7.06 12.99
C MET A 252 30.83 -8.08 13.77
N ASP A 253 31.09 -7.82 15.05
CA ASP A 253 32.07 -8.55 15.87
C ASP A 253 31.46 -9.35 17.04
N GLY A 254 30.19 -9.15 17.36
CA GLY A 254 29.48 -9.83 18.46
C GLY A 254 29.81 -9.30 19.85
N ARG A 255 30.56 -8.18 19.98
CA ARG A 255 30.88 -7.62 21.31
C ARG A 255 29.62 -7.04 21.96
N PRO A 256 29.46 -7.10 23.29
CA PRO A 256 28.35 -6.45 23.98
C PRO A 256 28.30 -4.94 23.70
N GLN A 257 27.09 -4.38 23.58
CA GLN A 257 26.91 -2.93 23.54
C GLN A 257 27.15 -2.34 24.94
N SER A 258 27.91 -1.24 25.02
CA SER A 258 28.19 -0.58 26.31
C SER A 258 27.07 0.39 26.70
N GLU A 259 26.97 0.71 27.99
CA GLU A 259 26.03 1.74 28.48
C GLU A 259 26.30 3.10 27.83
N ASP A 260 27.58 3.46 27.63
CA ASP A 260 27.98 4.69 26.93
C ASP A 260 27.51 4.72 25.47
N ASP A 261 27.52 3.58 24.77
CA ASP A 261 27.00 3.49 23.40
C ASP A 261 25.49 3.78 23.38
N ILE A 262 24.76 3.23 24.34
CA ILE A 262 23.29 3.39 24.46
C ILE A 262 22.95 4.83 24.85
N VAL A 263 23.62 5.41 25.84
CA VAL A 263 23.36 6.78 26.33
C VAL A 263 23.50 7.82 25.21
N LYS A 264 24.45 7.62 24.29
CA LYS A 264 24.65 8.51 23.12
C LYS A 264 23.53 8.41 22.08
N ALA A 265 22.82 7.29 22.04
CA ALA A 265 21.79 6.99 21.04
C ALA A 265 20.35 7.23 21.55
N ILE A 266 20.18 7.54 22.83
CA ILE A 266 18.86 7.80 23.44
C ILE A 266 18.22 9.05 22.84
N ARG A 267 16.94 8.92 22.48
CA ARG A 267 16.10 10.05 22.06
C ARG A 267 15.54 10.80 23.27
N PRO A 268 15.20 12.10 23.15
CA PRO A 268 14.74 12.93 24.28
C PRO A 268 13.50 12.40 25.03
N ASP A 269 12.66 11.63 24.37
CA ASP A 269 11.41 11.03 24.88
C ASP A 269 11.62 9.66 25.55
N GLN A 270 12.84 9.11 25.52
CA GLN A 270 13.16 7.80 26.05
C GLN A 270 13.87 7.87 27.41
N ARG A 271 13.69 6.82 28.22
CA ARG A 271 14.34 6.68 29.52
C ARG A 271 15.33 5.52 29.46
N LEU A 272 16.57 5.75 29.86
CA LEU A 272 17.66 4.75 29.81
C LEU A 272 17.26 3.40 30.42
N LYS A 273 16.56 3.41 31.57
CA LYS A 273 16.12 2.19 32.27
C LYS A 273 15.14 1.31 31.46
N ASP A 274 14.47 1.89 30.46
CA ASP A 274 13.48 1.21 29.64
C ASP A 274 14.11 0.70 28.31
N ILE A 275 15.36 1.10 28.02
CA ILE A 275 16.10 0.68 26.82
C ILE A 275 16.70 -0.70 27.01
N ARG A 276 16.47 -1.58 26.03
CA ARG A 276 16.98 -2.95 25.98
C ARG A 276 18.23 -3.09 25.11
N GLY A 277 18.44 -2.19 24.16
CA GLY A 277 19.59 -2.22 23.26
C GLY A 277 19.42 -1.34 22.02
N GLY A 278 20.52 -1.19 21.29
CA GLY A 278 20.57 -0.52 20.00
C GLY A 278 20.41 -1.48 18.82
N VAL A 279 19.76 -1.02 17.76
CA VAL A 279 19.55 -1.76 16.50
C VAL A 279 19.81 -0.90 15.27
N ASN A 280 20.34 -1.51 14.20
CA ASN A 280 20.19 -0.99 12.84
C ASN A 280 19.03 -1.72 12.13
N CYS A 281 18.83 -1.47 10.83
CA CYS A 281 17.79 -2.14 10.04
C CYS A 281 17.88 -3.69 10.05
N SER A 282 19.09 -4.25 10.03
CA SER A 282 19.32 -5.71 10.03
C SER A 282 19.13 -6.33 11.42
N GLY A 283 19.64 -5.67 12.45
CA GLY A 283 19.44 -6.04 13.85
C GLY A 283 17.97 -5.93 14.27
N PHE A 284 17.25 -4.95 13.74
CA PHE A 284 15.82 -4.77 14.00
C PHE A 284 14.98 -5.86 13.32
N ALA A 285 15.26 -6.20 12.06
CA ALA A 285 14.61 -7.33 11.40
C ALA A 285 14.87 -8.66 12.15
N LYS A 286 16.09 -8.85 12.67
CA LYS A 286 16.40 -10.00 13.54
C LYS A 286 15.60 -9.97 14.83
N TRP A 287 15.50 -8.82 15.51
CA TRP A 287 14.74 -8.64 16.74
C TRP A 287 13.25 -9.01 16.54
N ILE A 288 12.65 -8.58 15.42
CA ILE A 288 11.29 -8.96 15.04
C ILE A 288 11.18 -10.48 14.89
N VAL A 289 12.02 -11.11 14.07
CA VAL A 289 11.89 -12.56 13.82
C VAL A 289 12.20 -13.38 15.08
N ASP A 290 13.20 -13.00 15.86
CA ASP A 290 13.52 -13.66 17.14
C ASP A 290 12.38 -13.55 18.14
N GLY A 291 11.60 -12.48 18.12
CA GLY A 291 10.40 -12.34 18.96
C GLY A 291 9.34 -13.40 18.69
N MET A 292 9.36 -14.03 17.53
CA MET A 292 8.50 -15.16 17.19
C MET A 292 9.17 -16.50 17.51
N ILE A 293 10.48 -16.58 17.32
CA ILE A 293 11.24 -17.83 17.43
C ILE A 293 11.55 -18.17 18.89
N ARG A 294 12.05 -17.21 19.67
CA ARG A 294 12.49 -17.41 21.06
C ARG A 294 11.40 -17.96 21.97
N PRO A 295 10.14 -17.50 21.92
CA PRO A 295 9.08 -18.04 22.77
C PRO A 295 8.80 -19.52 22.54
N ILE A 296 9.09 -20.04 21.34
CA ILE A 296 8.84 -21.43 20.95
C ILE A 296 10.09 -22.29 21.14
N ALA A 297 11.24 -21.80 20.68
CA ALA A 297 12.50 -22.55 20.64
C ALA A 297 13.38 -22.37 21.89
N GLY A 298 13.07 -21.41 22.76
CA GLY A 298 13.88 -21.04 23.94
C GLY A 298 15.12 -20.20 23.64
N GLN A 299 15.49 -20.05 22.36
CA GLN A 299 16.61 -19.25 21.87
C GLN A 299 16.30 -18.68 20.49
N GLY A 300 16.98 -17.59 20.13
CA GLY A 300 16.84 -16.90 18.86
C GLY A 300 17.79 -17.47 17.80
N ILE A 301 17.87 -16.78 16.67
CA ILE A 301 18.73 -17.20 15.58
C ILE A 301 20.17 -16.76 15.86
N PHE A 302 21.13 -17.66 15.69
CA PHE A 302 22.55 -17.33 15.76
C PHE A 302 22.93 -16.34 14.65
N ILE A 303 23.55 -15.22 15.02
CA ILE A 303 24.02 -14.20 14.06
C ILE A 303 24.92 -14.81 12.97
N LYS A 304 25.79 -15.75 13.37
CA LYS A 304 26.69 -16.44 12.44
C LYS A 304 25.94 -17.18 11.34
N SER A 305 24.79 -17.79 11.66
CA SER A 305 23.97 -18.50 10.68
C SER A 305 23.33 -17.54 9.68
N LEU A 306 22.94 -16.33 10.11
CA LEU A 306 22.34 -15.31 9.26
C LEU A 306 23.33 -14.69 8.25
N LYS A 307 24.63 -14.75 8.53
CA LYS A 307 25.70 -14.31 7.62
C LYS A 307 26.07 -15.36 6.54
N THR A 308 25.34 -16.48 6.46
CA THR A 308 25.63 -17.53 5.48
C THR A 308 25.16 -17.10 4.09
N GLU A 309 26.03 -17.26 3.09
CA GLU A 309 25.71 -16.95 1.69
C GLU A 309 24.48 -17.75 1.21
N THR A 310 23.65 -17.11 0.37
CA THR A 310 22.47 -17.75 -0.24
C THR A 310 22.72 -18.06 -1.73
N ASP A 311 21.66 -18.24 -2.53
CA ASP A 311 21.75 -18.66 -3.93
C ASP A 311 22.07 -17.53 -4.92
N VAL A 312 22.59 -16.40 -4.42
CA VAL A 312 22.94 -15.24 -5.23
C VAL A 312 24.32 -15.47 -5.85
N PRO A 313 24.43 -15.57 -7.19
CA PRO A 313 25.71 -15.89 -7.81
C PRO A 313 26.64 -14.68 -7.83
N ASP A 314 27.88 -14.87 -7.38
CA ASP A 314 28.96 -13.93 -7.70
C ASP A 314 29.29 -14.01 -9.19
N THR A 315 29.08 -12.89 -9.88
CA THR A 315 29.48 -12.74 -11.27
C THR A 315 30.95 -12.33 -11.36
N TYR A 316 31.53 -12.43 -12.56
CA TYR A 316 32.88 -11.91 -12.83
C TYR A 316 33.02 -10.41 -12.47
N PHE A 317 31.92 -9.65 -12.54
CA PHE A 317 31.88 -8.22 -12.23
C PHE A 317 31.75 -7.90 -10.74
N THR A 318 31.07 -8.76 -9.96
CA THR A 318 30.83 -8.51 -8.52
C THR A 318 31.92 -9.12 -7.65
N LYS A 319 32.55 -10.22 -8.09
CA LYS A 319 33.59 -10.94 -7.36
C LYS A 319 34.78 -10.08 -6.89
N PRO A 320 35.27 -9.07 -7.65
CA PRO A 320 36.34 -8.19 -7.19
C PRO A 320 35.95 -7.23 -6.05
N TYR A 321 34.65 -7.13 -5.72
CA TYR A 321 34.10 -6.16 -4.77
C TYR A 321 33.37 -6.82 -3.59
N LYS A 322 33.74 -8.07 -3.25
CA LYS A 322 33.13 -8.84 -2.15
C LYS A 322 33.18 -8.11 -0.81
N GLU A 323 34.21 -7.30 -0.58
CA GLU A 323 34.39 -6.49 0.63
C GLU A 323 33.28 -5.46 0.85
N ARG A 324 32.51 -5.12 -0.20
CA ARG A 324 31.36 -4.20 -0.11
C ARG A 324 30.07 -4.87 0.37
N ALA A 325 30.09 -6.17 0.65
CA ALA A 325 28.94 -6.93 1.15
C ALA A 325 27.66 -6.73 0.30
N LEU A 326 27.80 -6.77 -1.02
CA LEU A 326 26.78 -6.37 -2.00
C LEU A 326 25.40 -7.03 -1.78
N HIS A 327 25.40 -8.28 -1.30
CA HIS A 327 24.22 -9.12 -1.16
C HIS A 327 23.72 -9.25 0.29
N PHE A 328 24.41 -8.63 1.25
CA PHE A 328 24.17 -8.85 2.68
C PHE A 328 22.70 -8.72 3.07
N GLY A 329 22.03 -7.63 2.69
CA GLY A 329 20.63 -7.43 3.06
C GLY A 329 19.68 -8.52 2.54
N LEU A 330 19.90 -9.00 1.30
CA LEU A 330 19.08 -10.06 0.70
C LEU A 330 19.32 -11.41 1.39
N GLU A 331 20.58 -11.76 1.62
CA GLU A 331 20.96 -13.00 2.30
C GLU A 331 20.44 -13.03 3.73
N TRP A 332 20.50 -11.89 4.41
CA TRP A 332 20.01 -11.72 5.77
C TRP A 332 18.50 -12.00 5.87
N ILE A 333 17.67 -11.34 5.05
CA ILE A 333 16.20 -11.55 5.10
C ILE A 333 15.82 -12.99 4.73
N ARG A 334 16.52 -13.60 3.77
CA ARG A 334 16.31 -14.99 3.34
C ARG A 334 16.62 -15.99 4.44
N ASN A 335 17.74 -15.80 5.14
CA ASN A 335 18.11 -16.63 6.29
C ASN A 335 17.12 -16.46 7.46
N LEU A 336 16.67 -15.23 7.74
CA LEU A 336 15.63 -14.96 8.74
C LEU A 336 14.32 -15.68 8.40
N ALA A 337 13.83 -15.56 7.15
CA ALA A 337 12.61 -16.20 6.71
C ALA A 337 12.70 -17.74 6.72
N ALA A 338 13.83 -18.31 6.29
CA ALA A 338 14.06 -19.76 6.35
C ALA A 338 14.11 -20.29 7.80
N ALA A 339 14.66 -19.52 8.73
CA ALA A 339 14.66 -19.85 10.16
C ALA A 339 13.23 -19.83 10.75
N ALA A 340 12.43 -18.81 10.41
CA ALA A 340 11.03 -18.76 10.82
C ALA A 340 10.22 -19.92 10.22
N LEU A 341 10.44 -20.25 8.94
CA LEU A 341 9.79 -21.36 8.26
C LEU A 341 10.18 -22.71 8.89
N THR A 342 11.43 -22.88 9.32
CA THR A 342 11.92 -24.09 10.00
C THR A 342 11.08 -24.45 11.22
N LEU A 343 10.66 -23.46 12.01
CA LEU A 343 9.78 -23.68 13.15
C LEU A 343 8.38 -24.08 12.73
N ASN A 344 7.83 -23.42 11.71
CA ASN A 344 6.49 -23.71 11.21
C ASN A 344 6.36 -25.13 10.65
N VAL A 345 7.38 -25.63 9.93
CA VAL A 345 7.37 -26.98 9.33
C VAL A 345 8.04 -28.05 10.18
N LYS A 346 8.59 -27.67 11.36
CA LYS A 346 9.30 -28.58 12.29
C LYS A 346 10.44 -29.38 11.63
N ARG A 347 11.11 -28.79 10.64
CA ARG A 347 12.25 -29.37 9.91
C ARG A 347 13.18 -28.24 9.51
N THR A 348 14.50 -28.48 9.56
CA THR A 348 15.50 -27.52 9.09
C THR A 348 15.30 -27.20 7.62
N ILE A 349 15.01 -25.92 7.34
CA ILE A 349 14.88 -25.36 6.00
C ILE A 349 16.06 -24.43 5.73
N LYS A 350 16.66 -24.58 4.53
CA LYS A 350 17.63 -23.62 4.00
C LYS A 350 16.90 -22.65 3.07
N PRO A 351 17.37 -21.40 2.88
CA PRO A 351 16.68 -20.46 2.02
C PRO A 351 16.49 -20.96 0.58
N ILE A 352 17.51 -21.63 0.02
CA ILE A 352 17.46 -22.12 -1.36
C ILE A 352 16.33 -23.13 -1.55
N GLY A 353 15.44 -22.88 -2.50
CA GLY A 353 14.30 -23.76 -2.80
C GLY A 353 13.24 -23.84 -1.70
N SER A 354 13.32 -23.02 -0.64
CA SER A 354 12.29 -22.99 0.43
C SER A 354 10.97 -22.35 -0.01
N GLY A 355 11.00 -21.55 -1.08
CA GLY A 355 9.86 -20.75 -1.50
C GLY A 355 9.53 -19.61 -0.53
N VAL A 356 10.51 -19.11 0.23
CA VAL A 356 10.33 -17.89 1.05
C VAL A 356 10.36 -16.61 0.23
N ASP A 357 11.03 -16.60 -0.92
CA ASP A 357 11.03 -15.44 -1.82
C ASP A 357 9.64 -15.20 -2.42
N VAL A 358 9.24 -13.93 -2.47
CA VAL A 358 8.01 -13.51 -3.15
C VAL A 358 8.32 -13.22 -4.62
N THR A 359 7.83 -14.08 -5.52
CA THR A 359 8.12 -14.00 -6.96
C THR A 359 6.86 -13.98 -7.83
N ILE A 360 5.72 -13.54 -7.27
CA ILE A 360 4.45 -13.46 -8.00
C ILE A 360 4.41 -12.25 -8.92
N GLU A 361 3.68 -12.35 -10.03
CA GLU A 361 3.54 -11.26 -11.01
C GLU A 361 2.06 -10.94 -11.24
N PRO A 362 1.42 -10.21 -10.30
CA PRO A 362 -0.02 -9.98 -10.37
C PRO A 362 -0.42 -8.89 -11.37
N PHE A 363 0.50 -8.00 -11.77
CA PHE A 363 0.20 -6.83 -12.59
C PHE A 363 0.55 -7.00 -14.07
N ALA A 364 -0.22 -6.31 -14.91
CA ALA A 364 0.03 -6.21 -16.33
C ALA A 364 1.26 -5.33 -16.63
N LEU A 365 2.01 -5.68 -17.69
CA LEU A 365 3.17 -4.94 -18.20
C LEU A 365 2.74 -3.68 -18.94
N VAL A 366 2.15 -2.74 -18.22
CA VAL A 366 1.61 -1.48 -18.75
C VAL A 366 1.99 -0.34 -17.81
N PRO A 367 2.13 0.90 -18.32
CA PRO A 367 2.36 2.05 -17.44
C PRO A 367 1.24 2.16 -16.41
N PRO A 368 1.56 2.56 -15.17
CA PRO A 368 0.55 2.79 -14.16
C PRO A 368 -0.24 4.05 -14.52
N ILE A 369 -1.31 4.29 -13.77
CA ILE A 369 -2.17 5.44 -14.01
C ILE A 369 -1.38 6.73 -13.73
N LYS A 370 -1.35 7.65 -14.71
CA LYS A 370 -0.66 8.94 -14.54
C LYS A 370 -1.34 9.73 -13.41
N GLN A 371 -0.65 9.90 -12.29
CA GLN A 371 -1.05 10.81 -11.23
C GLN A 371 -0.57 12.24 -11.58
N LYS A 372 -1.44 13.24 -11.43
CA LYS A 372 -1.17 14.64 -11.85
C LYS A 372 0.01 15.30 -11.12
N ASN A 373 0.39 14.80 -9.94
CA ASN A 373 1.40 15.41 -9.07
C ASN A 373 2.78 14.71 -9.11
N VAL A 374 2.91 13.61 -9.86
CA VAL A 374 4.20 12.92 -10.00
C VAL A 374 4.85 13.33 -11.32
N LYS A 375 5.94 14.10 -11.24
CA LYS A 375 6.72 14.56 -12.41
C LYS A 375 7.43 13.42 -13.16
N GLN A 376 7.51 12.23 -12.57
CA GLN A 376 8.15 11.07 -13.17
C GLN A 376 7.11 10.24 -13.94
N ASP A 377 7.37 10.01 -15.22
CA ASP A 377 6.70 8.92 -15.95
C ASP A 377 7.09 7.61 -15.25
N PHE A 378 6.18 7.03 -14.47
CA PHE A 378 6.40 5.73 -13.88
C PHE A 378 6.57 4.69 -14.99
N ALA A 379 7.69 3.97 -14.96
CA ALA A 379 7.91 2.86 -15.87
C ALA A 379 6.86 1.77 -15.65
N SER A 380 6.49 1.07 -16.73
CA SER A 380 5.62 -0.11 -16.66
C SER A 380 6.17 -1.13 -15.66
N PHE A 381 5.25 -1.83 -14.98
CA PHE A 381 5.61 -2.88 -14.03
C PHE A 381 6.38 -3.99 -14.75
N LYS A 382 7.66 -4.17 -14.39
CA LYS A 382 8.55 -5.11 -15.08
C LYS A 382 8.39 -6.57 -14.64
N GLY A 383 7.58 -6.85 -13.63
CA GLY A 383 7.57 -8.15 -12.98
C GLY A 383 8.62 -8.25 -11.87
N TYR A 384 8.85 -9.49 -11.43
CA TYR A 384 9.88 -9.79 -10.43
C TYR A 384 11.24 -9.89 -11.11
N GLU A 385 12.19 -9.02 -10.73
CA GLU A 385 13.56 -9.10 -11.21
C GLU A 385 14.41 -9.99 -10.27
N LYS A 386 14.85 -11.16 -10.77
CA LYS A 386 15.51 -12.25 -10.03
C LYS A 386 16.65 -11.85 -9.07
N ASN A 387 17.33 -10.72 -9.31
CA ASN A 387 18.42 -10.21 -8.47
C ASN A 387 18.26 -8.73 -8.11
N ALA A 388 17.01 -8.25 -8.04
CA ALA A 388 16.69 -6.89 -7.62
C ALA A 388 15.41 -6.84 -6.77
N GLY A 389 14.39 -7.63 -7.12
CA GLY A 389 13.07 -7.59 -6.50
C GLY A 389 12.05 -6.85 -7.36
N TYR A 390 11.10 -6.18 -6.72
CA TYR A 390 10.07 -5.37 -7.39
C TYR A 390 10.46 -3.90 -7.41
N GLN A 391 10.01 -3.15 -8.40
CA GLN A 391 10.09 -1.69 -8.37
C GLN A 391 9.36 -1.18 -7.12
N THR A 392 10.05 -0.46 -6.24
CA THR A 392 9.49 -0.04 -4.94
C THR A 392 8.17 0.75 -5.04
N PRO A 393 7.93 1.59 -6.08
CA PRO A 393 6.63 2.25 -6.25
C PRO A 393 5.41 1.33 -6.39
N TYR A 394 5.59 0.05 -6.75
CA TYR A 394 4.51 -0.92 -6.85
C TYR A 394 4.24 -1.67 -5.54
N LEU A 395 4.99 -1.36 -4.48
CA LEU A 395 4.98 -2.15 -3.26
C LEU A 395 3.63 -2.12 -2.53
N GLN A 396 2.96 -0.96 -2.47
CA GLN A 396 1.64 -0.84 -1.85
C GLN A 396 0.60 -1.73 -2.56
N ALA A 397 0.55 -1.67 -3.90
CA ALA A 397 -0.31 -2.54 -4.70
C ALA A 397 0.01 -4.02 -4.49
N LEU A 398 1.31 -4.37 -4.48
CA LEU A 398 1.76 -5.74 -4.31
C LEU A 398 1.40 -6.29 -2.92
N LEU A 399 1.61 -5.49 -1.87
CA LEU A 399 1.29 -5.87 -0.49
C LEU A 399 -0.21 -6.03 -0.27
N TYR A 400 -1.05 -5.22 -0.94
CA TYR A 400 -2.50 -5.46 -0.94
C TYR A 400 -2.86 -6.81 -1.56
N TYR A 401 -2.31 -7.09 -2.75
CA TYR A 401 -2.55 -8.35 -3.44
C TYR A 401 -2.10 -9.55 -2.59
N LEU A 402 -0.93 -9.42 -1.94
CA LEU A 402 -0.34 -10.41 -1.06
C LEU A 402 -1.14 -10.62 0.23
N ALA A 403 -1.69 -9.56 0.83
CA ALA A 403 -2.57 -9.72 1.98
C ALA A 403 -3.72 -10.65 1.62
N ILE A 404 -4.42 -10.40 0.51
CA ILE A 404 -5.56 -11.22 0.08
C ILE A 404 -5.16 -12.64 -0.32
N SER A 405 -4.10 -12.79 -1.11
CA SER A 405 -3.72 -14.10 -1.69
C SER A 405 -2.94 -14.99 -0.72
N GLU A 406 -2.23 -14.41 0.24
CA GLU A 406 -1.38 -15.13 1.20
C GLU A 406 -1.65 -14.64 2.64
N PRO A 407 -2.89 -14.75 3.16
CA PRO A 407 -3.24 -14.12 4.42
C PRO A 407 -2.46 -14.69 5.62
N GLY A 408 -2.20 -13.83 6.60
CA GLY A 408 -1.44 -14.20 7.79
C GLY A 408 0.07 -14.20 7.60
N HIS A 409 0.59 -13.56 6.54
CA HIS A 409 2.02 -13.32 6.35
C HIS A 409 2.34 -11.83 6.53
N PHE A 410 3.52 -11.56 7.09
CA PHE A 410 4.21 -10.30 6.95
C PHE A 410 5.47 -10.52 6.10
N TYR A 411 6.09 -9.44 5.65
CA TYR A 411 7.18 -9.50 4.68
C TYR A 411 8.41 -8.76 5.19
N LEU A 412 9.59 -9.32 4.96
CA LEU A 412 10.83 -8.55 5.06
C LEU A 412 11.26 -8.15 3.67
N GLY A 413 11.61 -6.89 3.48
CA GLY A 413 12.13 -6.36 2.23
C GLY A 413 13.56 -5.89 2.33
N ALA A 414 14.39 -6.22 1.34
CA ALA A 414 15.73 -5.70 1.19
C ALA A 414 15.78 -4.74 0.00
N VAL A 415 16.13 -3.48 0.26
CA VAL A 415 16.20 -2.42 -0.74
C VAL A 415 17.49 -2.53 -1.54
N SER A 416 17.33 -2.63 -2.85
CA SER A 416 18.36 -2.80 -3.86
C SER A 416 18.49 -1.56 -4.74
N ARG A 417 19.67 -0.93 -4.72
CA ARG A 417 20.00 0.25 -5.55
C ARG A 417 21.43 0.16 -6.06
N GLU A 418 21.73 0.77 -7.19
CA GLU A 418 23.11 0.96 -7.64
C GLU A 418 23.81 2.01 -6.77
N LYS A 419 24.96 1.64 -6.18
CA LYS A 419 25.76 2.50 -5.31
C LYS A 419 27.26 2.30 -5.55
N GLY A 420 28.03 3.34 -5.21
CA GLY A 420 29.50 3.34 -5.22
C GLY A 420 30.13 3.61 -6.59
N ASN A 421 31.45 3.48 -6.64
CA ASN A 421 32.24 3.60 -7.87
C ASN A 421 33.18 2.38 -8.02
N PRO A 422 33.05 1.54 -9.06
CA PRO A 422 31.99 1.59 -10.08
C PRO A 422 30.60 1.36 -9.46
N PRO A 423 29.52 1.80 -10.12
CA PRO A 423 28.15 1.59 -9.65
C PRO A 423 27.84 0.09 -9.68
N LEU A 424 27.58 -0.47 -8.50
CA LEU A 424 27.19 -1.87 -8.32
C LEU A 424 25.90 -1.91 -7.52
N ARG A 425 25.03 -2.86 -7.88
CA ARG A 425 23.77 -3.08 -7.17
C ARG A 425 24.03 -3.64 -5.77
N GLN A 426 23.46 -2.99 -4.76
CA GLN A 426 23.69 -3.30 -3.34
C GLN A 426 22.37 -3.36 -2.57
N TYR A 427 22.22 -4.41 -1.76
CA TYR A 427 21.14 -4.60 -0.80
C TYR A 427 21.51 -3.97 0.54
N HIS A 428 21.21 -2.69 0.69
CA HIS A 428 21.82 -1.83 1.72
C HIS A 428 20.89 -1.47 2.87
N HIS A 429 19.60 -1.79 2.76
CA HIS A 429 18.61 -1.44 3.77
C HIS A 429 17.54 -2.53 3.87
N ILE A 430 17.00 -2.73 5.07
CA ILE A 430 15.96 -3.73 5.35
C ILE A 430 14.78 -3.05 6.04
N ALA A 431 13.57 -3.39 5.61
CA ALA A 431 12.32 -3.00 6.25
C ALA A 431 11.42 -4.22 6.46
N ALA A 432 10.53 -4.16 7.44
CA ALA A 432 9.46 -5.12 7.64
C ALA A 432 8.12 -4.49 7.29
N PHE A 433 7.28 -5.23 6.56
CA PHE A 433 5.98 -4.79 6.08
C PHE A 433 4.91 -5.72 6.64
N PHE A 434 3.95 -5.15 7.36
CA PHE A 434 2.82 -5.86 7.94
C PHE A 434 1.53 -5.42 7.25
N PRO A 435 1.18 -6.04 6.10
CA PRO A 435 -0.07 -5.74 5.43
C PRO A 435 -1.24 -6.53 6.05
N TYR A 436 -2.31 -5.86 6.44
CA TYR A 436 -3.50 -6.49 7.02
C TYR A 436 -4.77 -5.72 6.68
N PHE A 437 -5.91 -6.38 6.91
CA PHE A 437 -7.21 -5.74 6.91
C PHE A 437 -7.70 -5.68 8.36
N ASP A 438 -8.13 -4.51 8.81
CA ASP A 438 -8.73 -4.35 10.14
C ASP A 438 -10.15 -4.95 10.20
N VAL A 439 -10.77 -4.87 11.37
CA VAL A 439 -12.14 -5.38 11.60
C VAL A 439 -13.21 -4.71 10.71
N PHE A 440 -12.93 -3.51 10.21
CA PHE A 440 -13.79 -2.78 9.27
C PHE A 440 -13.42 -3.08 7.80
N GLY A 441 -12.36 -3.85 7.57
CA GLY A 441 -11.82 -4.18 6.27
C GLY A 441 -11.12 -3.04 5.55
N ASN A 442 -10.62 -2.05 6.29
CA ASN A 442 -9.65 -1.11 5.76
C ASN A 442 -8.31 -1.82 5.62
N PHE A 443 -7.61 -1.52 4.53
CA PHE A 443 -6.29 -2.06 4.30
C PHE A 443 -5.23 -1.17 4.94
N HIS A 444 -4.34 -1.79 5.71
CA HIS A 444 -3.23 -1.13 6.39
C HIS A 444 -1.91 -1.77 5.98
N ILE A 445 -0.83 -0.98 6.00
CA ILE A 445 0.54 -1.46 5.86
C ILE A 445 1.37 -0.75 6.92
N ASP A 446 1.70 -1.46 8.00
CA ASP A 446 2.64 -0.93 8.97
C ASP A 446 4.07 -1.24 8.49
N VAL A 447 4.90 -0.20 8.36
CA VAL A 447 6.28 -0.32 7.88
C VAL A 447 7.23 -0.03 9.03
N TYR A 448 8.15 -0.96 9.27
CA TYR A 448 9.12 -0.86 10.34
C TYR A 448 10.54 -0.93 9.80
N GLU A 449 11.35 0.07 10.09
CA GLU A 449 12.76 0.17 9.67
C GLU A 449 13.61 0.77 10.78
N SER A 450 14.81 0.21 11.01
CA SER A 450 15.82 0.77 11.94
C SER A 450 15.33 1.09 13.37
N GLY A 451 14.32 0.37 13.90
CA GLY A 451 13.76 0.60 15.23
C GLY A 451 12.66 1.67 15.28
N GLU A 452 12.13 2.07 14.14
CA GLU A 452 11.08 3.08 14.00
C GLU A 452 9.95 2.59 13.09
N GLU A 453 8.79 3.25 13.20
CA GLU A 453 7.64 3.07 12.32
C GLU A 453 7.60 4.21 11.31
N THR A 454 7.48 3.87 10.04
CA THR A 454 7.41 4.82 8.91
C THR A 454 6.12 4.57 8.12
N SER A 455 5.65 5.56 7.37
CA SER A 455 4.54 5.36 6.42
C SER A 455 5.00 4.65 5.14
N ILE A 456 4.11 3.91 4.48
CA ILE A 456 4.43 3.29 3.18
C ILE A 456 4.71 4.35 2.11
N GLU A 457 4.03 5.49 2.18
CA GLU A 457 4.24 6.62 1.27
C GLU A 457 5.66 7.20 1.42
N GLU A 458 6.12 7.44 2.65
CA GLU A 458 7.47 7.91 2.92
C GLU A 458 8.53 6.90 2.49
N PHE A 459 8.33 5.61 2.81
CA PHE A 459 9.23 4.54 2.36
C PHE A 459 9.35 4.50 0.84
N ILE A 460 8.23 4.58 0.11
CA ILE A 460 8.20 4.60 -1.36
C ILE A 460 8.91 5.85 -1.90
N ASN A 461 8.66 7.03 -1.32
CA ASN A 461 9.27 8.28 -1.77
C ASN A 461 10.80 8.25 -1.65
N LEU A 462 11.32 7.77 -0.52
CA LEU A 462 12.76 7.63 -0.27
C LEU A 462 13.45 6.59 -1.17
N ASN A 463 12.67 5.64 -1.71
CA ASN A 463 13.15 4.49 -2.46
C ASN A 463 12.54 4.39 -3.88
N SER A 464 12.10 5.52 -4.44
CA SER A 464 11.36 5.58 -5.71
C SER A 464 12.15 5.10 -6.93
N ASP A 465 13.48 5.23 -6.89
CA ASP A 465 14.44 4.76 -7.90
C ASP A 465 15.01 3.35 -7.61
N ALA A 466 14.58 2.72 -6.51
CA ALA A 466 15.11 1.45 -6.05
C ALA A 466 14.17 0.27 -6.37
N PHE A 467 14.71 -0.92 -6.13
CA PHE A 467 13.95 -2.16 -6.11
C PHE A 467 13.90 -2.71 -4.68
N THR A 468 12.89 -3.48 -4.35
CA THR A 468 12.75 -4.15 -3.04
C THR A 468 12.50 -5.63 -3.27
N ALA A 469 13.44 -6.48 -2.84
CA ALA A 469 13.27 -7.93 -2.82
C ALA A 469 12.55 -8.33 -1.54
N LEU A 470 11.48 -9.13 -1.64
CA LEU A 470 10.64 -9.51 -0.52
C LEU A 470 10.77 -11.00 -0.20
N VAL A 471 10.74 -11.32 1.09
CA VAL A 471 10.53 -12.68 1.60
C VAL A 471 9.29 -12.70 2.49
N ARG A 472 8.54 -13.80 2.46
CA ARG A 472 7.33 -14.00 3.26
C ARG A 472 7.63 -14.72 4.58
N ILE A 473 7.01 -14.27 5.66
CA ILE A 473 7.08 -14.90 6.98
C ILE A 473 5.66 -15.02 7.54
N ARG A 474 5.26 -16.23 7.94
CA ARG A 474 3.95 -16.45 8.57
C ARG A 474 3.94 -15.79 9.94
N ALA A 475 2.98 -14.89 10.15
CA ALA A 475 2.82 -14.18 11.41
C ALA A 475 2.58 -15.15 12.58
N PRO A 476 3.06 -14.82 13.78
CA PRO A 476 2.84 -15.62 14.97
C PRO A 476 1.36 -15.60 15.37
N GLN A 477 0.93 -16.61 16.12
CA GLN A 477 -0.40 -16.55 16.75
C GLN A 477 -0.42 -15.43 17.81
N PRO A 478 -1.55 -14.73 17.97
CA PRO A 478 -1.70 -13.73 19.03
C PRO A 478 -1.29 -14.28 20.40
N GLY A 479 -0.52 -13.49 21.15
CA GLY A 479 -0.01 -13.87 22.48
C GLY A 479 1.26 -14.74 22.48
N VAL A 480 1.71 -15.26 21.34
CA VAL A 480 3.00 -15.98 21.25
C VAL A 480 4.17 -15.02 21.03
N PHE A 481 3.93 -13.93 20.32
CA PHE A 481 4.96 -12.98 19.93
C PHE A 481 5.48 -12.16 21.11
N ASN A 482 6.79 -12.15 21.32
CA ASN A 482 7.44 -11.45 22.43
C ASN A 482 8.88 -11.04 22.06
N PRO A 483 9.03 -9.98 21.24
CA PRO A 483 10.34 -9.49 20.77
C PRO A 483 11.15 -8.78 21.86
#